data_AF-A0A850YM89-F1
#
_entry.id   AF-A0A850YM89-F1
#
_cell.length_a   1.000
_cell.length_b   1.000
_cell.length_c   1.000
_cell.angle_alpha   90.00
_cell.angle_beta   90.00
_cell.angle_gamma   90.00
#
_symmetry.space_group_name_H-M   'P 1'
#
loop_
_entity.id
_entity.type
_entity.pdbx_description
1 polymer ?
#
loop_
_entity_poly.entity_id
_entity_poly.type
_entity_poly.pdbx_seq_one_letter_code
_entity_poly.pdbx_strand_id
1 'polypeptide(L)' 'AARLKINEEFRNNQDETSEEKIKELLKIASDVEVILRTSVIQAVHTDSDKIVLIPRKDLLQDNTPYLDKPTKK' A
#
# COMPACT_ATOMS: atom_id res chain seq x y z
N ALA A 1 -5.81 -7.12 -8.06
CA ALA A 1 -4.98 -6.66 -9.20
C ALA A 1 -3.53 -6.40 -8.79
N ALA A 2 -3.24 -5.41 -7.92
CA ALA A 2 -1.85 -5.04 -7.57
C ALA A 2 -0.98 -6.20 -7.02
N ARG A 3 -1.52 -7.04 -6.12
CA ARG A 3 -0.80 -8.22 -5.59
C ARG A 3 -0.37 -9.21 -6.66
N LEU A 4 -1.18 -9.41 -7.70
CA LEU A 4 -0.85 -10.34 -8.79
C LEU A 4 0.35 -9.83 -9.58
N LYS A 5 0.35 -8.55 -9.93
CA LYS A 5 1.47 -7.91 -10.64
C LYS A 5 2.76 -7.94 -9.82
N ILE A 6 2.68 -7.65 -8.52
CA ILE A 6 3.86 -7.75 -7.63
C ILE A 6 4.42 -9.17 -7.68
N ASN A 7 3.58 -10.19 -7.49
CA ASN A 7 4.03 -11.58 -7.52
C ASN A 7 4.63 -11.98 -8.88
N GLU A 8 4.10 -11.47 -9.98
CA GLU A 8 4.63 -11.69 -11.33
C GLU A 8 6.03 -11.08 -11.48
N GLU A 9 6.23 -9.83 -11.07
CA GLU A 9 7.55 -9.19 -11.09
C GLU A 9 8.58 -9.95 -10.24
N PHE A 10 8.19 -10.45 -9.06
CA PHE A 10 9.08 -11.26 -8.23
C PHE A 10 9.41 -12.62 -8.87
N ARG A 11 8.44 -13.27 -9.52
CA ARG A 11 8.67 -14.54 -10.25
C ARG A 11 9.58 -14.33 -11.45
N ASN A 12 9.39 -13.25 -12.20
CA ASN A 12 10.18 -12.94 -13.39
C ASN A 12 11.67 -12.69 -13.06
N ASN A 13 11.96 -12.21 -11.85
CA ASN A 13 13.32 -11.94 -11.39
C ASN A 13 13.87 -13.02 -10.43
N GLN A 14 13.19 -14.16 -10.27
CA GLN A 14 13.56 -15.21 -9.31
C GLN A 14 14.95 -15.81 -9.59
N ASP A 15 15.29 -15.96 -10.88
CA ASP A 15 16.54 -16.58 -11.32
C ASP A 15 17.67 -15.56 -11.54
N GLU A 16 17.48 -14.30 -11.12
CA GLU A 16 18.52 -13.28 -11.20
C GLU A 16 19.65 -13.59 -10.21
N THR A 17 20.88 -13.71 -10.70
CA THR A 17 22.06 -14.05 -9.88
C THR A 17 23.02 -12.87 -9.72
N SER A 18 22.78 -11.75 -10.38
CA SER A 18 23.61 -10.56 -10.26
C SER A 18 23.30 -9.78 -8.98
N GLU A 19 24.28 -9.67 -8.07
CA GLU A 19 24.12 -8.94 -6.81
C GLU A 19 23.72 -7.47 -7.00
N GLU A 20 24.28 -6.80 -8.03
CA GLU A 20 23.97 -5.41 -8.33
C GLU A 20 22.51 -5.24 -8.71
N LYS A 21 22.02 -6.12 -9.60
CA LYS A 21 20.64 -6.07 -10.09
C LYS A 21 19.63 -6.47 -9.02
N ILE A 22 19.97 -7.42 -8.15
CA ILE A 22 19.15 -7.77 -6.99
C ILE A 22 19.00 -6.56 -6.06
N LYS A 23 20.09 -5.83 -5.77
CA LYS A 23 20.03 -4.63 -4.91
C LYS A 23 19.12 -3.55 -5.51
N GLU A 24 19.19 -3.33 -6.82
CA GLU A 24 18.31 -2.37 -7.51
C GLU A 24 16.84 -2.79 -7.42
N LEU A 25 16.53 -4.06 -7.71
CA LEU A 25 15.16 -4.60 -7.63
C LEU A 25 14.61 -4.51 -6.20
N LEU A 26 15.43 -4.79 -5.19
CA LEU A 26 15.04 -4.66 -3.78
C LEU A 26 14.74 -3.20 -3.40
N LYS A 27 15.51 -2.24 -3.93
CA LYS A 27 15.24 -0.82 -3.71
C LYS A 27 13.88 -0.41 -4.28
N ILE A 28 13.59 -0.83 -5.52
CA ILE A 28 12.29 -0.57 -6.16
C ILE A 28 11.16 -1.21 -5.35
N ALA A 29 11.34 -2.46 -4.90
CA ALA A 29 10.35 -3.15 -4.09
C ALA A 29 10.06 -2.40 -2.77
N SER A 30 11.10 -1.89 -2.11
CA SER A 30 10.98 -1.08 -0.89
C SER A 30 10.20 0.21 -1.16
N ASP A 31 10.52 0.94 -2.22
CA ASP A 31 9.84 2.20 -2.56
C ASP A 31 8.34 1.95 -2.84
N VAL A 32 8.02 0.89 -3.58
CA VAL A 32 6.63 0.48 -3.85
C VAL A 32 5.91 0.08 -2.56
N GLU A 33 6.57 -0.66 -1.66
CA GLU A 33 5.99 -1.05 -0.37
C GLU A 33 5.59 0.17 0.46
N VAL A 34 6.47 1.17 0.55
CA VAL A 34 6.21 2.41 1.31
C VAL A 34 4.96 3.10 0.78
N ILE A 35 4.88 3.30 -0.54
CA ILE A 35 3.71 3.96 -1.17
C ILE A 35 2.42 3.17 -0.89
N LEU A 36 2.44 1.85 -1.05
CA LEU A 36 1.25 1.03 -0.80
C LEU A 36 0.85 1.06 0.68
N ARG A 37 1.80 1.17 1.61
CA ARG A 37 1.51 1.27 3.04
C ARG A 37 0.92 2.63 3.43
N THR A 38 1.37 3.71 2.81
CA THR A 38 1.01 5.08 3.19
C THR A 38 -0.16 5.65 2.40
N SER A 39 -0.56 5.04 1.29
CA SER A 39 -1.51 5.66 0.37
C SER A 39 -2.68 4.75 -0.02
N VAL A 40 -2.69 3.48 0.40
CA VAL A 40 -3.72 2.52 0.02
C VAL A 40 -4.37 1.87 1.24
N ILE A 41 -5.71 1.94 1.31
CA ILE A 41 -6.51 1.13 2.24
C ILE A 41 -6.76 -0.23 1.60
N GLN A 42 -6.43 -1.30 2.33
CA GLN A 42 -6.71 -2.66 1.88
C GLN A 42 -8.16 -3.04 2.19
N ALA A 43 -8.75 -3.86 1.35
CA ALA A 43 -10.14 -4.26 1.44
C ALA A 43 -10.31 -5.72 1.02
N VAL A 44 -11.18 -6.46 1.71
CA VAL A 44 -11.52 -7.85 1.40
C VAL A 44 -13.02 -7.97 1.26
N HIS A 45 -13.49 -8.53 0.14
CA HIS A 45 -14.89 -8.93 -0.02
C HIS A 45 -15.17 -10.14 0.86
N THR A 46 -16.11 -10.01 1.80
CA THR A 46 -16.51 -11.11 2.68
C THR A 46 -17.84 -11.74 2.26
N ASP A 47 -18.74 -10.95 1.69
CA ASP A 47 -20.02 -11.40 1.15
C ASP A 47 -20.32 -10.63 -0.15
N SER A 48 -21.39 -11.01 -0.87
CA SER A 48 -21.79 -10.39 -2.13
C SER A 48 -21.98 -8.87 -2.08
N ASP A 49 -22.27 -8.30 -0.91
CA ASP A 49 -22.49 -6.85 -0.72
C ASP A 49 -21.74 -6.26 0.48
N LYS A 50 -20.69 -6.96 0.96
CA LYS A 50 -19.90 -6.50 2.11
C LYS A 50 -18.41 -6.53 1.82
N ILE A 51 -17.76 -5.43 2.19
CA ILE A 51 -16.32 -5.26 2.11
C ILE A 51 -15.80 -4.89 3.49
N VAL A 52 -14.83 -5.65 3.98
CA VAL A 52 -14.11 -5.32 5.21
C VAL A 52 -12.86 -4.52 4.83
N LEU A 53 -12.77 -3.29 5.34
CA LEU A 53 -11.57 -2.47 5.21
C LEU A 53 -10.57 -2.86 6.29
N ILE A 54 -9.29 -2.92 5.90
CA ILE A 54 -8.15 -3.19 6.79
C ILE A 54 -7.24 -1.94 6.73
N PRO A 55 -7.66 -0.82 7.33
CA PRO A 55 -6.85 0.38 7.38
C PRO A 55 -5.68 0.20 8.35
N ARG A 56 -4.53 0.79 8.01
CA ARG A 56 -3.40 0.89 8.93
C ARG A 56 -3.54 2.16 9.76
N LYS A 57 -3.11 2.11 11.02
CA LYS A 57 -3.20 3.26 11.94
C LYS A 57 -2.52 4.51 11.38
N ASP A 58 -1.38 4.33 10.74
CA ASP A 58 -0.60 5.41 10.12
C ASP A 58 -1.34 6.13 8.98
N LEU A 59 -2.38 5.49 8.41
CA LEU A 59 -3.20 6.03 7.32
C LEU A 59 -4.49 6.69 7.83
N LEU A 60 -4.90 6.37 9.06
CA LEU A 60 -6.11 6.91 9.64
C LEU A 60 -5.83 8.30 10.22
N GLN A 61 -6.63 9.28 9.80
CA GLN A 61 -6.60 10.60 10.40
C GLN A 61 -7.36 10.61 11.73
N ASP A 62 -6.92 11.46 12.66
CA ASP A 62 -7.67 11.70 13.89
C ASP A 62 -9.04 12.28 13.56
N ASN A 63 -10.07 11.74 14.22
CA ASN A 63 -11.43 12.24 14.09
C ASN A 63 -11.51 13.66 14.65
N THR A 64 -11.31 14.64 13.79
CA THR A 64 -11.49 16.05 14.11
C THR A 64 -12.94 16.40 13.82
N PRO A 65 -13.70 16.95 14.79
CA PRO A 65 -15.06 17.39 14.54
C PRO A 65 -15.09 18.35 13.35
N TYR A 66 -16.02 18.12 12.43
CA TYR A 66 -16.24 19.05 11.33
C TYR A 66 -16.62 20.43 11.89
N LEU A 67 -15.86 21.46 11.52
CA LEU A 67 -16.11 22.84 11.93
C LEU A 67 -16.55 23.63 10.69
N ASP A 68 -17.83 23.99 10.63
CA ASP A 68 -18.45 24.70 9.51
C ASP A 68 -17.89 26.13 9.32
N LYS A 69 -17.21 26.68 10.33
CA LYS A 69 -16.60 28.01 10.28
C LYS A 69 -15.13 27.95 10.67
N PRO A 70 -14.21 28.51 9.86
CA PRO A 70 -12.81 28.60 10.26
C PRO A 70 -12.71 29.52 11.49
N THR A 71 -12.15 29.01 12.59
CA THR A 71 -11.78 29.84 13.73
C THR A 71 -10.71 30.83 13.29
N LYS A 72 -11.05 32.12 13.30
CA LYS A 72 -10.09 33.20 13.10
C LYS A 72 -8.96 33.05 14.12
N LYS A 73 -7.71 33.10 13.65
CA LYS A 73 -6.51 33.23 14.50
C LYS A 73 -6.52 34.56 15.24
#